data_AF-A0A959RAF7-F1
#
_entry.id   AF-A0A959RAF7-F1
#
_cell.length_a   1.000
_cell.length_b   1.000
_cell.length_c   1.000
_cell.angle_alpha   90.00
_cell.angle_beta   90.00
_cell.angle_gamma   90.00
#
_symmetry.space_group_name_H-M   'P 1'
#
loop_
_entity.id
_entity.type
_entity.pdbx_description
1 polymer ?
#
loop_
_entity_poly.entity_id
_entity_poly.type
_entity_poly.pdbx_seq_one_letter_code
_entity_poly.pdbx_strand_id
1 'polypeptide(L)'
;MKIISGLLLLLIIGCSDNKSKVDNKHKSDNQTLDFGSFTIMTPISWTKIKAQGADSYVGRIAIDNIDTLDFDLGWYSNTLTEPEPQIIERSMLKNMDVLDTTQFIIVDSRKGIDPDKYKKNNVSWDTIDGRKAKIVFPRQSGVGTTGIYIDSLWQAGSDIDRFNLYGDNLKPANKKLFLEALRTLKFHKTK
;
A
#
# COMPACT_ATOMS: atom_id res chain seq x y z
N MET A 1 -72.83 46.24 -14.25
CA MET A 1 -72.63 45.02 -15.07
C MET A 1 -71.18 44.60 -14.89
N LYS A 2 -70.94 43.50 -14.19
CA LYS A 2 -69.58 42.99 -13.88
C LYS A 2 -69.04 42.27 -15.12
N ILE A 3 -67.86 42.65 -15.59
CA ILE A 3 -67.07 41.81 -16.49
C ILE A 3 -65.68 41.69 -15.86
N ILE A 4 -65.48 40.55 -15.21
CA ILE A 4 -64.20 40.07 -14.72
C ILE A 4 -63.53 39.42 -15.94
N SER A 5 -62.39 39.95 -16.38
CA SER A 5 -61.55 39.27 -17.36
C SER A 5 -60.20 39.02 -16.69
N GLY A 6 -59.90 37.74 -16.50
CA GLY A 6 -58.80 37.24 -15.69
C GLY A 6 -57.44 37.52 -16.31
N LEU A 7 -56.51 37.96 -15.46
CA LEU A 7 -55.10 38.07 -15.77
C LEU A 7 -54.47 36.68 -15.65
N LEU A 8 -54.20 36.05 -16.80
CA LEU A 8 -53.53 34.76 -16.91
C LEU A 8 -52.04 34.94 -16.60
N LEU A 9 -51.63 34.56 -15.39
CA LEU A 9 -50.23 34.57 -14.96
C LEU A 9 -49.48 33.40 -15.62
N LEU A 10 -48.67 33.68 -16.65
CA LEU A 10 -47.74 32.70 -17.21
C LEU A 10 -46.57 32.48 -16.25
N LEU A 11 -46.57 31.35 -15.56
CA LEU A 11 -45.42 30.78 -14.87
C LEU A 11 -44.43 30.24 -15.91
N ILE A 12 -43.41 31.01 -16.25
CA ILE A 12 -42.23 30.48 -16.95
C ILE A 12 -41.39 29.70 -15.94
N ILE A 13 -41.52 28.38 -16.00
CA ILE A 13 -40.69 27.41 -15.30
C ILE A 13 -39.29 27.49 -15.93
N GLY A 14 -38.32 28.00 -15.16
CA GLY A 14 -36.92 27.90 -15.52
C GLY A 14 -36.40 26.49 -15.29
N CYS A 15 -36.03 25.79 -16.35
CA CYS A 15 -35.10 24.66 -16.29
C CYS A 15 -33.80 25.10 -16.98
N SER A 16 -32.81 25.49 -16.18
CA SER A 16 -31.42 25.50 -16.64
C SER A 16 -30.87 24.10 -16.38
N ASP A 17 -30.78 23.29 -17.43
CA ASP A 17 -30.03 22.03 -17.42
C ASP A 17 -28.53 22.33 -17.33
N ASN A 18 -28.09 22.73 -16.13
CA ASN A 18 -26.70 22.62 -15.77
C ASN A 18 -26.40 21.15 -15.52
N LYS A 19 -26.02 20.45 -16.59
CA LYS A 19 -25.29 19.19 -16.50
C LYS A 19 -23.94 19.47 -15.82
N SER A 20 -23.97 19.55 -14.50
CA SER A 20 -22.81 19.32 -13.65
C SER A 20 -22.25 17.97 -14.08
N LYS A 21 -21.08 17.99 -14.70
CA LYS A 21 -20.27 16.79 -14.89
C LYS A 21 -20.11 16.18 -13.51
N VAL A 22 -20.82 15.07 -13.30
CA VAL A 22 -20.62 14.22 -12.12
C VAL A 22 -19.26 13.58 -12.35
N ASP A 23 -18.23 14.23 -11.82
CA ASP A 23 -16.99 13.56 -11.51
C ASP A 23 -17.32 12.53 -10.44
N ASN A 24 -17.63 11.29 -10.85
CA ASN A 24 -17.75 10.12 -9.97
C ASN A 24 -16.37 9.76 -9.43
N LYS A 25 -15.74 10.68 -8.70
CA LYS A 25 -14.74 10.33 -7.71
C LYS A 25 -15.57 9.81 -6.54
N HIS A 26 -15.79 8.49 -6.50
CA HIS A 26 -16.25 7.81 -5.30
C HIS A 26 -15.32 8.29 -4.16
N LYS A 27 -15.80 9.25 -3.37
CA LYS A 27 -15.22 9.54 -2.08
C LYS A 27 -15.64 8.34 -1.26
N SER A 28 -14.83 7.28 -1.31
CA SER A 28 -15.06 6.10 -0.49
C SER A 28 -15.14 6.62 0.94
N ASP A 29 -16.25 6.36 1.62
CA ASP A 29 -16.32 6.64 3.04
C ASP A 29 -15.14 5.92 3.71
N ASN A 30 -14.47 6.62 4.62
CA ASN A 30 -13.33 6.08 5.34
C ASN A 30 -13.80 5.41 6.63
N GLN A 31 -13.09 4.37 7.05
CA GLN A 31 -13.24 3.70 8.33
C GLN A 31 -11.90 3.66 9.07
N THR A 32 -11.94 3.44 10.38
CA THR A 32 -10.75 3.12 11.18
C THR A 32 -10.71 1.63 11.42
N LEU A 33 -9.67 0.96 10.91
CA LEU A 33 -9.37 -0.42 11.27
C LEU A 33 -8.49 -0.43 12.51
N ASP A 34 -9.02 -0.98 13.61
CA ASP A 34 -8.34 -1.11 14.88
C ASP A 34 -7.83 -2.55 15.08
N PHE A 35 -6.52 -2.68 15.30
CA PHE A 35 -5.81 -3.94 15.54
C PHE A 35 -5.34 -4.07 17.00
N GLY A 36 -5.80 -3.19 17.91
CA GLY A 36 -5.38 -3.11 19.30
C GLY A 36 -4.08 -2.35 19.46
N SER A 37 -2.97 -2.90 18.93
CA SER A 37 -1.64 -2.27 19.01
C SER A 37 -1.45 -1.11 18.03
N PHE A 38 -2.31 -1.00 17.03
CA PHE A 38 -2.30 0.12 16.10
C PHE A 38 -3.67 0.31 15.44
N THR A 39 -3.90 1.50 14.89
CA THR A 39 -5.06 1.84 14.08
C THR A 39 -4.64 2.45 12.76
N ILE A 40 -5.43 2.25 11.71
CA ILE A 40 -5.21 2.85 10.38
C ILE A 40 -6.54 3.28 9.77
N MET A 41 -6.58 4.46 9.15
CA MET A 41 -7.75 4.92 8.38
C MET A 41 -7.66 4.39 6.94
N THR A 42 -8.74 3.78 6.48
CA THR A 42 -8.80 3.09 5.18
C THR A 42 -10.16 3.30 4.53
N PRO A 43 -10.32 3.04 3.22
CA PRO A 43 -11.64 2.92 2.62
C PRO A 43 -12.52 1.88 3.32
N ILE A 44 -13.84 2.11 3.38
CA ILE A 44 -14.81 1.22 4.04
C ILE A 44 -14.85 -0.21 3.47
N SER A 45 -14.36 -0.41 2.24
CA SER A 45 -14.29 -1.74 1.61
C SER A 45 -13.18 -2.62 2.19
N TRP A 46 -12.19 -2.04 2.89
CA TRP A 46 -11.05 -2.80 3.40
C TRP A 46 -11.47 -3.64 4.59
N THR A 47 -10.99 -4.88 4.68
CA THR A 47 -11.45 -5.84 5.69
C THR A 47 -10.29 -6.48 6.43
N LYS A 48 -10.38 -6.55 7.77
CA LYS A 48 -9.40 -7.25 8.61
C LYS A 48 -9.51 -8.76 8.41
N ILE A 49 -8.37 -9.43 8.24
CA ILE A 49 -8.25 -10.88 8.21
C ILE A 49 -7.32 -11.29 9.35
N LYS A 50 -7.77 -12.22 10.20
CA LYS A 50 -6.92 -12.80 11.24
C LYS A 50 -5.89 -13.74 10.61
N ALA A 51 -4.64 -13.64 11.05
CA ALA A 51 -3.59 -14.59 10.75
C ALA A 51 -2.98 -15.10 12.06
N GLN A 52 -2.39 -16.30 12.03
CA GLN A 52 -1.71 -16.88 13.18
C GLN A 52 -0.20 -16.75 12.96
N GLY A 53 0.47 -16.07 13.89
CA GLY A 53 1.94 -16.03 13.97
C GLY A 53 2.44 -17.06 14.98
N ALA A 54 3.71 -17.43 14.87
CA ALA A 54 4.38 -18.27 15.86
C ALA A 54 4.88 -17.43 17.05
N ASP A 55 5.58 -16.34 16.73
CA ASP A 55 6.33 -15.47 17.64
C ASP A 55 5.94 -13.98 17.52
N SER A 56 5.42 -13.56 16.36
CA SER A 56 4.92 -12.20 16.11
C SER A 56 3.39 -12.08 16.18
N TYR A 57 2.91 -10.86 16.48
CA TYR A 57 1.54 -10.47 16.19
C TYR A 57 1.41 -10.14 14.70
N VAL A 58 0.78 -11.04 13.96
CA VAL A 58 0.60 -10.92 12.51
C VAL A 58 -0.88 -10.84 12.14
N GLY A 59 -1.16 -10.23 11.00
CA GLY A 59 -2.51 -10.16 10.46
C GLY A 59 -2.51 -9.64 9.04
N ARG A 60 -3.72 -9.55 8.48
CA ARG A 60 -3.93 -9.22 7.07
C ARG A 60 -5.03 -8.20 6.89
N ILE A 61 -4.99 -7.48 5.76
CA ILE A 61 -6.04 -6.55 5.33
C ILE A 61 -6.38 -6.86 3.87
N ALA A 62 -7.61 -7.32 3.61
CA ALA A 62 -8.12 -7.42 2.26
C ALA A 62 -8.44 -6.01 1.75
N ILE A 63 -7.82 -5.58 0.65
CA ILE A 63 -8.11 -4.29 0.01
C ILE A 63 -9.28 -4.46 -0.98
N ASP A 64 -9.20 -5.52 -1.77
CA ASP A 64 -10.24 -5.98 -2.68
C ASP A 64 -10.17 -7.51 -2.84
N ASN A 65 -10.75 -8.07 -3.91
CA ASN A 65 -10.77 -9.50 -4.16
C ASN A 65 -9.41 -10.10 -4.64
N ILE A 66 -8.41 -9.27 -4.88
CA ILE A 66 -7.10 -9.66 -5.40
C ILE A 66 -6.00 -9.17 -4.45
N ASP A 67 -6.03 -7.91 -4.06
CA ASP A 67 -4.95 -7.30 -3.29
C ASP A 67 -5.17 -7.49 -1.78
N THR A 68 -4.13 -8.00 -1.11
CA THR A 68 -4.07 -8.17 0.34
C THR A 68 -2.80 -7.50 0.86
N LEU A 69 -2.89 -6.95 2.07
CA LEU A 69 -1.75 -6.48 2.85
C LEU A 69 -1.49 -7.45 4.01
N ASP A 70 -0.23 -7.64 4.34
CA ASP A 70 0.24 -8.38 5.51
C ASP A 70 0.94 -7.42 6.47
N PHE A 71 0.75 -7.63 7.77
CA PHE A 71 1.55 -6.96 8.80
C PHE A 71 2.18 -7.97 9.75
N ASP A 72 3.30 -7.55 10.30
CA ASP A 72 4.06 -8.26 11.32
C ASP A 72 4.51 -7.24 12.36
N LEU A 73 4.19 -7.52 13.63
CA LEU A 73 4.64 -6.79 14.80
C LEU A 73 5.34 -7.76 15.76
N GLY A 74 6.64 -7.60 15.93
CA GLY A 74 7.45 -8.41 16.84
C GLY A 74 8.95 -8.17 16.64
N TRP A 75 9.79 -8.96 17.34
CA TRP A 75 11.25 -8.83 17.23
C TRP A 75 11.76 -9.20 15.83
N TYR A 76 11.15 -10.17 15.17
CA TYR A 76 11.67 -10.69 13.90
C TYR A 76 10.96 -10.12 12.66
N SER A 77 10.17 -9.04 12.82
CA SER A 77 9.49 -8.42 11.70
C SER A 77 10.49 -8.02 10.62
N ASN A 78 10.26 -8.54 9.40
CA ASN A 78 11.17 -8.30 8.28
C ASN A 78 11.31 -6.80 7.98
N THR A 79 12.48 -6.41 7.49
CA THR A 79 12.81 -4.99 7.31
C THR A 79 12.23 -4.39 6.04
N LEU A 80 11.62 -5.17 5.13
CA LEU A 80 11.30 -4.77 3.75
C LEU A 80 12.51 -4.30 2.94
N THR A 81 13.70 -4.86 3.20
CA THR A 81 14.88 -4.62 2.35
C THR A 81 14.85 -5.57 1.16
N GLU A 82 14.86 -5.01 -0.04
CA GLU A 82 14.98 -5.80 -1.27
C GLU A 82 16.39 -6.43 -1.36
N PRO A 83 16.49 -7.76 -1.58
CA PRO A 83 17.77 -8.41 -1.82
C PRO A 83 18.48 -7.85 -3.07
N GLU A 84 19.80 -7.92 -3.09
CA GLU A 84 20.56 -7.55 -4.30
C GLU A 84 20.21 -8.48 -5.48
N PRO A 85 20.02 -7.94 -6.69
CA PRO A 85 19.64 -8.74 -7.84
C PRO A 85 20.75 -9.74 -8.22
N GLN A 86 20.35 -10.97 -8.49
CA GLN A 86 21.28 -12.02 -8.90
C GLN A 86 21.58 -11.91 -10.40
N ILE A 87 22.62 -11.14 -10.73
CA ILE A 87 23.07 -10.92 -12.11
C ILE A 87 24.12 -11.99 -12.45
N ILE A 88 23.94 -12.72 -13.56
CA ILE A 88 24.91 -13.72 -14.04
C ILE A 88 25.23 -13.51 -15.51
N GLU A 89 26.46 -13.83 -15.90
CA GLU A 89 26.83 -13.80 -17.32
C GLU A 89 26.28 -15.04 -18.03
N ARG A 90 25.79 -14.86 -19.25
CA ARG A 90 25.26 -15.95 -20.09
C ARG A 90 26.29 -17.06 -20.31
N SER A 91 27.57 -16.72 -20.36
CA SER A 91 28.67 -17.67 -20.46
C SER A 91 28.71 -18.65 -19.27
N MET A 92 28.32 -18.20 -18.08
CA MET A 92 28.32 -19.01 -16.86
C MET A 92 27.20 -20.05 -16.84
N LEU A 93 26.06 -19.76 -17.49
CA LEU A 93 24.94 -20.71 -17.59
C LEU A 93 25.33 -22.04 -18.21
N LYS A 94 26.28 -22.04 -19.16
CA LYS A 94 26.74 -23.26 -19.83
C LYS A 94 27.39 -24.27 -18.87
N ASN A 95 27.90 -23.80 -17.74
CA ASN A 95 28.60 -24.60 -16.75
C ASN A 95 27.78 -24.79 -15.46
N MET A 96 26.54 -24.31 -15.44
CA MET A 96 25.65 -24.38 -14.30
C MET A 96 24.56 -25.42 -14.60
N ASP A 97 24.45 -26.45 -13.76
CA ASP A 97 23.33 -27.40 -13.82
C ASP A 97 22.10 -26.78 -13.17
N VAL A 98 21.49 -25.82 -13.87
CA VAL A 98 20.40 -25.01 -13.34
C VAL A 98 19.20 -25.09 -14.28
N LEU A 99 18.14 -25.73 -13.80
CA LEU A 99 16.91 -25.95 -14.55
C LEU A 99 15.98 -24.73 -14.55
N ASP A 100 16.11 -23.85 -13.54
CA ASP A 100 15.29 -22.64 -13.39
C ASP A 100 16.15 -21.40 -13.27
N THR A 101 16.10 -20.56 -14.30
CA THR A 101 16.84 -19.29 -14.36
C THR A 101 15.97 -18.06 -14.13
N THR A 102 14.70 -18.22 -13.75
CA THR A 102 13.73 -17.11 -13.62
C THR A 102 14.14 -16.06 -12.58
N GLN A 103 14.91 -16.47 -11.58
CA GLN A 103 15.45 -15.61 -10.54
C GLN A 103 16.72 -14.84 -10.95
N PHE A 104 17.35 -15.21 -12.06
CA PHE A 104 18.58 -14.57 -12.52
C PHE A 104 18.33 -13.49 -13.57
N ILE A 105 19.15 -12.46 -13.50
CA ILE A 105 19.29 -11.44 -14.53
C ILE A 105 20.45 -11.85 -15.41
N ILE A 106 20.14 -12.40 -16.57
CA ILE A 106 21.13 -12.93 -17.50
C ILE A 106 21.61 -11.81 -18.41
N VAL A 107 22.92 -11.54 -18.36
CA VAL A 107 23.58 -10.49 -19.16
C VAL A 107 24.71 -11.10 -19.96
N ASP A 108 25.17 -10.43 -21.02
CA ASP A 108 26.31 -10.94 -21.79
C ASP A 108 27.66 -10.59 -21.12
N SER A 109 27.73 -9.48 -20.39
CA SER A 109 28.88 -9.12 -19.54
C SER A 109 28.42 -8.29 -18.34
N ARG A 110 29.02 -8.53 -17.16
CA ARG A 110 28.77 -7.74 -15.93
C ARG A 110 29.54 -6.44 -15.88
N LYS A 111 30.51 -6.23 -16.78
CA LYS A 111 31.38 -5.03 -16.75
C LYS A 111 30.55 -3.76 -16.95
N GLY A 112 30.60 -2.85 -15.97
CA GLY A 112 29.92 -1.55 -16.04
C GLY A 112 28.41 -1.61 -15.78
N ILE A 113 27.89 -2.76 -15.34
CA ILE A 113 26.49 -2.88 -14.93
C ILE A 113 26.30 -2.30 -13.53
N ASP A 114 25.27 -1.49 -13.37
CA ASP A 114 24.77 -1.00 -12.09
C ASP A 114 23.60 -1.91 -11.64
N PRO A 115 23.77 -2.69 -10.55
CA PRO A 115 22.72 -3.57 -10.03
C PRO A 115 21.44 -2.83 -9.63
N ASP A 116 21.52 -1.57 -9.22
CA ASP A 116 20.36 -0.80 -8.78
C ASP A 116 19.30 -0.66 -9.89
N LYS A 117 19.73 -0.64 -11.15
CA LYS A 117 18.83 -0.58 -12.31
C LYS A 117 17.84 -1.74 -12.39
N TYR A 118 18.13 -2.84 -11.71
CA TYR A 118 17.30 -4.03 -11.69
C TYR A 118 16.49 -4.20 -10.41
N LYS A 119 16.66 -3.31 -9.43
CA LYS A 119 15.82 -3.30 -8.23
C LYS A 119 14.40 -2.92 -8.62
N LYS A 120 13.43 -3.58 -7.99
CA LYS A 120 11.99 -3.39 -8.21
C LYS A 120 11.48 -2.21 -7.43
N ASN A 121 12.12 -1.84 -6.33
CA ASN A 121 11.60 -0.88 -5.38
C ASN A 121 12.42 0.41 -5.29
N ASN A 122 11.73 1.47 -4.90
CA ASN A 122 12.30 2.68 -4.34
C ASN A 122 12.16 2.65 -2.82
N VAL A 123 13.01 3.41 -2.14
CA VAL A 123 12.95 3.62 -0.69
C VAL A 123 12.89 5.11 -0.42
N SER A 124 11.97 5.52 0.44
CA SER A 124 11.98 6.84 1.08
C SER A 124 11.88 6.70 2.59
N TRP A 125 12.16 7.80 3.29
CA TRP A 125 12.06 7.89 4.74
C TRP A 125 11.13 9.03 5.11
N ASP A 126 10.27 8.81 6.09
CA ASP A 126 9.33 9.79 6.60
C ASP A 126 9.16 9.63 8.12
N THR A 127 8.33 10.47 8.73
CA THR A 127 7.91 10.36 10.12
C THR A 127 6.42 10.02 10.19
N ILE A 128 6.09 8.87 10.77
CA ILE A 128 4.73 8.38 10.93
C ILE A 128 4.47 8.19 12.42
N ASP A 129 3.46 8.90 12.93
CA ASP A 129 3.12 8.92 14.36
C ASP A 129 4.31 9.25 15.29
N GLY A 130 5.15 10.19 14.87
CA GLY A 130 6.35 10.60 15.61
C GLY A 130 7.53 9.62 15.51
N ARG A 131 7.45 8.60 14.64
CA ARG A 131 8.48 7.57 14.47
C ARG A 131 9.09 7.63 13.09
N LYS A 132 10.40 7.40 12.99
CA LYS A 132 11.07 7.25 11.70
C LYS A 132 10.54 6.00 11.01
N ALA A 133 10.10 6.15 9.77
CA ALA A 133 9.50 5.10 8.98
C ALA A 133 10.23 4.96 7.64
N LYS A 134 10.61 3.73 7.29
CA LYS A 134 11.01 3.39 5.93
C LYS A 134 9.76 3.13 5.11
N ILE A 135 9.60 3.82 4.00
CA ILE A 135 8.52 3.58 3.04
C ILE A 135 9.13 2.96 1.78
N VAL A 136 8.60 1.80 1.38
CA VAL A 136 9.00 1.08 0.17
C VAL A 136 7.86 1.17 -0.83
N PHE A 137 8.18 1.42 -2.10
CA PHE A 137 7.18 1.47 -3.16
C PHE A 137 7.79 1.05 -4.51
N PRO A 138 7.02 0.42 -5.40
CA PRO A 138 7.57 -0.14 -6.62
C PRO A 138 7.96 0.95 -7.62
N ARG A 139 9.08 0.75 -8.32
CA ARG A 139 9.54 1.57 -9.47
C ARG A 139 8.56 1.45 -10.64
N GLN A 140 8.04 0.24 -10.86
CA GLN A 140 7.01 -0.05 -11.83
C GLN A 140 5.73 -0.51 -11.13
N SER A 141 4.62 0.21 -11.33
CA SER A 141 3.35 -0.15 -10.69
C SER A 141 2.94 -1.59 -11.04
N GLY A 142 2.48 -2.35 -10.04
CA GLY A 142 2.15 -3.77 -10.19
C GLY A 142 3.34 -4.73 -10.11
N VAL A 143 4.58 -4.24 -9.95
CA VAL A 143 5.78 -5.08 -9.81
C VAL A 143 6.64 -4.60 -8.64
N GLY A 144 6.67 -5.37 -7.56
CA GLY A 144 7.44 -5.06 -6.35
C GLY A 144 6.55 -4.82 -5.13
N THR A 145 7.14 -4.26 -4.08
CA THR A 145 6.54 -4.15 -2.75
C THR A 145 6.14 -2.70 -2.48
N THR A 146 4.95 -2.52 -1.92
CA THR A 146 4.53 -1.27 -1.29
C THR A 146 4.42 -1.52 0.20
N GLY A 147 4.95 -0.64 1.06
CA GLY A 147 4.81 -0.85 2.50
C GLY A 147 5.57 0.13 3.36
N ILE A 148 5.42 -0.07 4.67
CA ILE A 148 6.11 0.66 5.74
C ILE A 148 6.90 -0.32 6.60
N TYR A 149 8.06 0.11 7.07
CA TYR A 149 8.80 -0.54 8.15
C TYR A 149 9.17 0.50 9.22
N ILE A 150 8.98 0.14 10.48
CA ILE A 150 9.38 0.89 11.66
C ILE A 150 10.31 0.01 12.49
N ASP A 151 11.50 0.52 12.75
CA ASP A 151 12.59 -0.20 13.42
C ASP A 151 12.45 -0.26 14.94
N SER A 152 11.66 0.63 15.53
CA SER A 152 11.51 0.73 16.98
C SER A 152 10.13 1.24 17.39
N LEU A 153 9.26 0.32 17.82
CA LEU A 153 7.98 0.64 18.44
C LEU A 153 8.08 0.75 19.96
N TRP A 154 8.36 -0.37 20.64
CA TRP A 154 8.39 -0.45 22.10
C TRP A 154 9.46 -1.43 22.56
N GLN A 155 10.04 -1.20 23.74
CA GLN A 155 10.82 -2.23 24.42
C GLN A 155 9.91 -3.43 24.74
N ALA A 156 10.33 -4.62 24.32
CA ALA A 156 9.66 -5.89 24.56
C ALA A 156 10.71 -6.90 25.05
N GLY A 157 10.66 -7.25 26.34
CA GLY A 157 11.70 -8.08 26.96
C GLY A 157 13.11 -7.51 26.75
N SER A 158 14.01 -8.31 26.16
CA SER A 158 15.40 -7.94 25.87
C SER A 158 15.63 -7.27 24.52
N ASP A 159 14.60 -7.12 23.68
CA ASP A 159 14.69 -6.49 22.35
C ASP A 159 13.57 -5.44 22.18
N ILE A 160 13.43 -4.92 20.97
CA ILE A 160 12.48 -3.88 20.60
C ILE A 160 11.52 -4.46 19.56
N ASP A 161 10.23 -4.25 19.77
CA ASP A 161 9.22 -4.58 18.77
C ASP A 161 9.42 -3.72 17.52
N ARG A 162 9.48 -4.41 16.39
CA ARG A 162 9.53 -3.83 15.05
C ARG A 162 8.14 -3.97 14.43
N PHE A 163 7.88 -3.21 13.38
CA PHE A 163 6.62 -3.30 12.65
C PHE A 163 6.84 -3.17 11.16
N ASN A 164 6.14 -4.00 10.40
CA ASN A 164 5.91 -3.75 8.99
C ASN A 164 4.43 -3.94 8.64
N LEU A 165 4.02 -3.26 7.56
CA LEU A 165 2.74 -3.47 6.89
C LEU A 165 3.00 -3.26 5.41
N TYR A 166 2.72 -4.28 4.58
CA TYR A 166 3.11 -4.27 3.17
C TYR A 166 2.16 -5.11 2.31
N GLY A 167 2.25 -4.91 1.00
CA GLY A 167 1.62 -5.76 0.00
C GLY A 167 2.46 -5.78 -1.27
N ASP A 168 2.39 -6.91 -1.98
CA ASP A 168 3.17 -7.15 -3.19
C ASP A 168 2.32 -7.02 -4.45
N ASN A 169 2.92 -6.42 -5.48
CA ASN A 169 2.35 -6.29 -6.82
C ASN A 169 0.95 -5.63 -6.86
N LEU A 170 0.67 -4.75 -5.89
CA LEU A 170 -0.62 -4.07 -5.76
C LEU A 170 -1.02 -3.35 -7.06
N LYS A 171 -2.31 -3.39 -7.37
CA LYS A 171 -2.88 -2.59 -8.46
C LYS A 171 -2.54 -1.11 -8.27
N PRO A 172 -2.33 -0.32 -9.35
CA PRO A 172 -1.91 1.08 -9.23
C PRO A 172 -2.81 1.95 -8.33
N ALA A 173 -4.13 1.73 -8.37
CA ALA A 173 -5.09 2.44 -7.53
C ALA A 173 -4.95 2.06 -6.03
N ASN A 174 -4.82 0.77 -5.74
CA ASN A 174 -4.67 0.25 -4.38
C ASN A 174 -3.33 0.65 -3.77
N LYS A 175 -2.25 0.63 -4.55
CA LYS A 175 -0.95 1.20 -4.16
C LYS A 175 -1.10 2.63 -3.67
N LYS A 176 -1.80 3.47 -4.43
CA LYS A 176 -2.01 4.89 -4.07
C LYS A 176 -2.78 5.02 -2.76
N LEU A 177 -3.92 4.35 -2.65
CA LEU A 177 -4.75 4.36 -1.43
C LEU A 177 -3.97 3.85 -0.22
N PHE A 178 -3.16 2.81 -0.40
CA PHE A 178 -2.35 2.26 0.67
C PHE A 178 -1.27 3.24 1.13
N LEU A 179 -0.53 3.87 0.22
CA LEU A 179 0.45 4.90 0.57
C LEU A 179 -0.20 6.09 1.31
N GLU A 180 -1.43 6.46 0.97
CA GLU A 180 -2.20 7.47 1.69
C GLU A 180 -2.60 6.98 3.09
N ALA A 181 -3.08 5.74 3.22
CA ALA A 181 -3.47 5.13 4.49
C ALA A 181 -2.28 4.99 5.47
N LEU A 182 -1.08 4.67 4.98
CA LEU A 182 0.14 4.56 5.81
C LEU A 182 0.39 5.81 6.66
N ARG A 183 0.05 7.00 6.14
CA ARG A 183 0.21 8.28 6.86
C ARG A 183 -0.72 8.45 8.06
N THR A 184 -1.74 7.61 8.15
CA THR A 184 -2.76 7.65 9.20
C THR A 184 -2.52 6.63 10.30
N LEU A 185 -1.47 5.81 10.18
CA LEU A 185 -1.09 4.85 11.22
C LEU A 185 -0.90 5.57 12.56
N LYS A 186 -1.50 5.01 13.59
CA LYS A 186 -1.32 5.38 15.00
C LYS A 186 -0.99 4.14 15.80
N PHE A 187 0.03 4.22 16.64
CA PHE A 187 0.51 3.09 17.43
C PHE A 187 0.13 3.26 18.89
N HIS A 188 -0.49 2.22 19.46
CA HIS A 188 -0.97 2.22 20.84
C HIS A 188 -0.25 1.11 21.57
N LYS A 189 0.45 1.46 22.66
CA LYS A 189 1.00 0.43 23.54
C LYS A 189 -0.16 -0.20 24.30
N THR A 190 -0.55 -1.41 23.93
CA THR A 190 -1.47 -2.20 24.74
C THR A 190 -0.79 -2.50 26.08
N LYS A 191 -1.47 -2.15 27.17
CA LYS A 191 -1.00 -2.39 28.54
C LYS A 191 -1.17 -3.85 28.93
#